data_AF-A0A9P6Y6W6-F1
#
_entry.id   AF-A0A9P6Y6W6-F1
#
_cell.length_a   1.000
_cell.length_b   1.000
_cell.length_c   1.000
_cell.angle_alpha   90.00
_cell.angle_beta   90.00
_cell.angle_gamma   90.00
#
_symmetry.space_group_name_H-M   'P 1'
#
loop_
_entity.id
_entity.type
_entity.pdbx_description
1 polymer ?
#
loop_
_entity_poly.entity_id
_entity_poly.type
_entity_poly.pdbx_seq_one_letter_code
_entity_poly.pdbx_strand_id
1 'polypeptide(L)'
;MGGDLVWEIGSGYFGCRDEKGAFSEERFVANATHDQVKMIEIKLSQGAKPGHGGVLPAPKVTAEISVTRGVPMGVDCVSPSRHSAFSTPVELLQFVARLRELSGGKPVGFKLAIGHPWEWFGIAKAMQETGLLPDFIVVDGAEGGTGAAPAEFVDHVGVPMHEALLLVHNTLVGLDLRERIRIGAAGKITSAFDIARTIALGADWCNAGRGFIAPPVLPPRTRRAGSIWTHQTRPRACTATMRAHCRP
;
A
#
# COMPACT_ATOMS: atom_id res chain seq x y z
N MET A 1 10.25 22.18 1.73
CA MET A 1 9.29 21.82 0.68
C MET A 1 8.94 20.36 0.89
N GLY A 2 7.68 20.07 1.20
CA GLY A 2 7.21 18.71 1.44
C GLY A 2 6.79 18.06 0.12
N GLY A 3 7.09 16.77 -0.05
CA GLY A 3 6.63 16.01 -1.21
C GLY A 3 5.14 15.67 -1.13
N ASP A 4 4.56 15.34 -2.28
CA ASP A 4 3.22 14.75 -2.37
C ASP A 4 3.21 13.35 -1.73
N LEU A 5 2.12 13.01 -1.05
CA LEU A 5 1.98 11.77 -0.28
C LEU A 5 0.81 10.93 -0.78
N VAL A 6 1.06 9.64 -0.90
CA VAL A 6 0.04 8.59 -0.88
C VAL A 6 -0.10 8.15 0.56
N TRP A 7 -1.27 8.35 1.17
CA TRP A 7 -1.48 7.92 2.55
C TRP A 7 -2.01 6.47 2.57
N GLU A 8 -1.15 5.53 2.96
CA GLU A 8 -1.51 4.11 3.11
C GLU A 8 -2.17 3.86 4.48
N ILE A 9 -3.34 3.22 4.47
CA ILE A 9 -4.08 2.80 5.67
C ILE A 9 -4.12 1.27 5.70
N GLY A 10 -3.45 0.69 6.68
CA GLY A 10 -3.53 -0.75 6.97
C GLY A 10 -4.62 -1.09 8.00
N SER A 11 -4.80 -2.39 8.25
CA SER A 11 -5.78 -2.95 9.18
C SER A 11 -5.69 -2.48 10.63
N GLY A 12 -4.54 -1.93 11.05
CA GLY A 12 -4.36 -1.32 12.37
C GLY A 12 -4.89 0.11 12.47
N TYR A 13 -5.29 0.70 11.34
CA TYR A 13 -5.81 2.08 11.19
C TYR A 13 -4.94 3.13 11.89
N PHE A 14 -3.62 2.94 11.95
CA PHE A 14 -2.73 3.91 12.57
C PHE A 14 -2.83 5.26 11.85
N GLY A 15 -2.99 6.33 12.61
CA GLY A 15 -3.32 7.66 12.09
C GLY A 15 -4.82 7.92 11.88
N CYS A 16 -5.68 6.90 11.91
CA CYS A 16 -7.14 7.08 11.81
C CYS A 16 -7.92 6.08 12.67
N ARG A 17 -7.38 5.73 13.84
CA ARG A 17 -8.00 4.80 14.78
C ARG A 17 -8.54 5.49 16.01
N ASP A 18 -9.63 4.95 16.55
CA ASP A 18 -10.10 5.23 17.89
C ASP A 18 -9.26 4.51 18.96
N GLU A 19 -9.63 4.72 20.23
CA GLU A 19 -8.96 4.10 21.39
C GLU A 19 -9.08 2.57 21.41
N LYS A 20 -10.12 2.02 20.76
CA LYS A 20 -10.36 0.57 20.64
C LYS A 20 -9.64 -0.04 19.43
N GLY A 21 -9.04 0.78 18.57
CA GLY A 21 -8.37 0.35 17.35
C GLY A 21 -9.26 0.15 16.15
N ALA A 22 -10.51 0.59 16.20
CA ALA A 22 -11.40 0.66 15.05
C ALA A 22 -11.17 1.95 14.26
N PHE A 23 -11.65 1.98 13.02
CA PHE A 23 -11.58 3.15 12.16
C PHE A 23 -12.37 4.33 12.74
N SER A 24 -11.76 5.52 12.76
CA SER A 24 -12.35 6.77 13.22
C SER A 24 -12.43 7.76 12.06
N GLU A 25 -13.66 8.16 11.69
CA GLU A 25 -13.88 9.13 10.61
C GLU A 25 -13.28 10.49 10.92
N GLU A 26 -13.48 11.01 12.13
CA GLU A 26 -12.95 12.32 12.54
C GLU A 26 -11.44 12.40 12.34
N ARG A 27 -10.71 11.38 12.81
CA ARG A 27 -9.25 11.30 12.65
C ARG A 27 -8.85 11.05 11.20
N PHE A 28 -9.63 10.26 10.46
CA PHE A 28 -9.41 10.08 9.03
C PHE A 28 -9.53 11.42 8.28
N VAL A 29 -10.60 12.18 8.48
CA VAL A 29 -10.83 13.48 7.82
C VAL A 29 -9.68 14.44 8.15
N ALA A 30 -9.30 14.56 9.42
CA ALA A 30 -8.21 15.43 9.86
C ALA A 30 -6.88 15.17 9.11
N ASN A 31 -6.56 13.90 8.85
CA ASN A 31 -5.32 13.52 8.15
C ASN A 31 -5.47 13.48 6.62
N ALA A 32 -6.58 12.93 6.12
CA ALA A 32 -6.83 12.76 4.70
C ALA A 32 -6.94 14.10 3.97
N THR A 33 -7.47 15.13 4.63
CA THR A 33 -7.67 16.47 4.04
C THR A 33 -6.39 17.29 3.95
N HIS A 34 -5.32 16.90 4.65
CA HIS A 34 -4.04 17.61 4.60
C HIS A 34 -3.53 17.78 3.15
N ASP A 35 -3.06 18.98 2.80
CA ASP A 35 -2.75 19.34 1.41
C ASP A 35 -1.69 18.45 0.75
N GLN A 36 -0.73 17.95 1.53
CA GLN A 36 0.29 17.02 1.04
C GLN A 36 -0.26 15.64 0.67
N VAL A 37 -1.38 15.21 1.25
CA VAL A 37 -2.01 13.93 0.91
C VAL A 37 -2.75 14.10 -0.41
N LYS A 38 -2.32 13.39 -1.44
CA LYS A 38 -2.92 13.46 -2.78
C LYS A 38 -3.82 12.28 -3.12
N MET A 39 -3.65 11.16 -2.43
CA MET A 39 -4.42 9.94 -2.63
C MET A 39 -4.38 9.06 -1.39
N ILE A 40 -5.40 8.22 -1.23
CA ILE A 40 -5.57 7.29 -0.11
C ILE A 40 -5.48 5.86 -0.63
N GLU A 41 -4.63 5.04 0.00
CA GLU A 41 -4.45 3.63 -0.36
C GLU A 41 -4.86 2.72 0.80
N ILE A 42 -5.92 1.93 0.63
CA ILE A 42 -6.27 0.88 1.58
C ILE A 42 -5.37 -0.33 1.34
N LYS A 43 -4.59 -0.74 2.34
CA LYS A 43 -3.68 -1.87 2.20
C LYS A 43 -4.35 -3.17 2.65
N LEU A 44 -4.88 -3.93 1.70
CA LEU A 44 -5.47 -5.24 1.96
C LEU A 44 -4.41 -6.28 2.30
N SER A 45 -3.33 -6.30 1.52
CA SER A 45 -2.22 -7.24 1.71
C SER A 45 -0.93 -6.69 1.10
N GLN A 46 0.18 -7.37 1.37
CA GLN A 46 1.49 -7.07 0.78
C GLN A 46 2.19 -8.38 0.39
N GLY A 47 2.97 -8.35 -0.68
CA GLY A 47 3.56 -9.56 -1.27
C GLY A 47 4.46 -10.34 -0.32
N ALA A 48 5.16 -9.65 0.58
CA ALA A 48 6.10 -10.29 1.51
C ALA A 48 5.45 -11.04 2.69
N LYS A 49 4.13 -10.89 2.90
CA LYS A 49 3.35 -11.59 3.94
C LYS A 49 1.85 -11.42 3.69
N PRO A 50 1.31 -12.02 2.61
CA PRO A 50 -0.11 -11.96 2.35
C PRO A 50 -0.85 -12.69 3.50
N GLY A 51 -1.78 -11.99 4.15
CA GLY A 51 -2.56 -12.54 5.28
C GLY A 51 -2.04 -12.24 6.68
N HIS A 52 -0.95 -11.48 6.85
CA HIS A 52 -0.48 -11.06 8.18
C HIS A 52 -0.34 -9.54 8.31
N GLY A 53 -0.84 -9.00 9.43
CA GLY A 53 -0.79 -7.57 9.72
C GLY A 53 0.64 -7.04 9.93
N GLY A 54 0.79 -5.71 9.92
CA GLY A 54 2.03 -5.03 10.30
C GLY A 54 2.46 -5.35 11.73
N VAL A 55 3.77 -5.46 11.97
CA VAL A 55 4.33 -5.52 13.32
C VAL A 55 5.46 -4.51 13.41
N LEU A 56 5.37 -3.60 14.38
CA LEU A 56 6.46 -2.73 14.78
C LEU A 56 6.83 -3.04 16.23
N PRO A 57 8.04 -3.60 16.49
CA PRO A 57 8.47 -3.95 17.84
C PRO A 57 8.54 -2.74 18.78
N ALA A 58 8.19 -2.95 20.05
CA ALA A 58 8.18 -1.98 21.14
C ALA A 58 9.43 -1.10 21.22
N PRO A 59 10.67 -1.62 21.09
CA PRO A 59 11.88 -0.78 21.13
C PRO A 59 11.96 0.26 20.02
N LYS A 60 11.19 0.10 18.94
CA LYS A 60 11.10 1.05 17.82
C LYS A 60 9.95 2.03 17.97
N VAL A 61 9.09 1.89 18.99
CA VAL A 61 7.96 2.81 19.23
C VAL A 61 8.45 3.98 20.08
N THR A 62 9.06 4.96 19.40
CA THR A 62 9.50 6.23 20.00
C THR A 62 8.31 7.11 20.38
N ALA A 63 8.55 8.20 21.12
CA ALA A 63 7.52 9.19 21.44
C ALA A 63 6.83 9.76 20.18
N GLU A 64 7.61 10.06 19.13
CA GLU A 64 7.08 10.54 17.84
C GLU A 64 6.16 9.50 17.18
N ILE A 65 6.56 8.22 17.19
CA ILE A 65 5.76 7.12 16.62
C ILE A 65 4.50 6.88 17.46
N SER A 66 4.62 6.96 18.78
CA SER A 66 3.50 6.83 19.72
C SER A 66 2.42 7.86 19.42
N VAL A 67 2.80 9.15 19.30
CA VAL A 67 1.88 10.24 18.96
C VAL A 67 1.29 10.05 17.56
N THR A 68 2.13 9.79 16.55
CA THR A 68 1.68 9.68 15.15
C THR A 68 0.75 8.49 14.93
N ARG A 69 0.99 7.36 15.61
CA ARG A 69 0.19 6.13 15.44
C ARG A 69 -0.97 6.02 16.43
N GLY A 70 -0.99 6.83 17.49
CA GLY A 70 -1.97 6.71 18.57
C GLY A 70 -1.81 5.40 19.36
N VAL A 71 -0.55 5.00 19.64
CA VAL A 71 -0.23 3.78 20.40
C VAL A 71 0.65 4.11 21.60
N PRO A 72 0.59 3.38 22.72
CA PRO A 72 1.46 3.63 23.86
C PRO A 72 2.94 3.46 23.50
N MET A 73 3.80 4.34 24.02
CA MET A 73 5.25 4.24 23.85
C MET A 73 5.78 2.94 24.48
N GLY A 74 6.73 2.28 23.81
CA GLY A 74 7.34 1.05 24.31
C GLY A 74 6.44 -0.18 24.30
N VAL A 75 5.29 -0.14 23.61
CA VAL A 75 4.39 -1.28 23.43
C VAL A 75 4.42 -1.75 21.98
N ASP A 76 4.37 -3.07 21.76
CA ASP A 76 4.34 -3.65 20.43
C ASP A 76 3.13 -3.14 19.64
N CYS A 77 3.38 -2.66 18.43
CA CYS A 77 2.37 -2.14 17.54
C CYS A 77 2.02 -3.22 16.51
N VAL A 78 1.00 -4.02 16.84
CA VAL A 78 0.51 -5.14 16.02
C VAL A 78 -0.78 -4.75 15.31
N SER A 79 -0.83 -4.97 14.00
CA SER A 79 -2.07 -4.83 13.23
C SER A 79 -2.79 -6.17 13.11
N PRO A 80 -4.13 -6.20 13.15
CA PRO A 80 -4.89 -7.40 12.81
C PRO A 80 -4.59 -7.90 11.39
N SER A 81 -4.89 -9.16 11.09
CA SER A 81 -4.73 -9.72 9.73
C SER A 81 -5.77 -9.20 8.73
N ARG A 82 -6.87 -8.62 9.22
CA ARG A 82 -7.98 -8.10 8.40
C ARG A 82 -8.43 -6.73 8.87
N HIS A 83 -8.99 -5.97 7.95
CA HIS A 83 -9.70 -4.73 8.28
C HIS A 83 -10.98 -5.05 9.06
N SER A 84 -11.24 -4.31 10.14
CA SER A 84 -12.50 -4.44 10.90
C SER A 84 -13.67 -3.63 10.32
N ALA A 85 -13.42 -2.79 9.31
CA ALA A 85 -14.41 -1.88 8.74
C ALA A 85 -15.26 -2.55 7.64
N PHE A 86 -14.81 -3.70 7.13
CA PHE A 86 -15.49 -4.47 6.08
C PHE A 86 -15.08 -5.95 6.18
N SER A 87 -15.96 -6.83 5.74
CA SER A 87 -15.78 -8.28 5.71
C SER A 87 -16.05 -8.90 4.33
N THR A 88 -16.60 -8.13 3.39
CA THR A 88 -16.93 -8.61 2.04
C THR A 88 -16.37 -7.67 0.96
N PRO A 89 -16.22 -8.15 -0.29
CA PRO A 89 -15.82 -7.29 -1.40
C PRO A 89 -16.77 -6.11 -1.67
N VAL A 90 -18.07 -6.29 -1.45
CA VAL A 90 -19.06 -5.21 -1.55
C VAL A 90 -18.81 -4.14 -0.48
N GLU A 91 -18.63 -4.56 0.77
CA GLU A 91 -18.33 -3.65 1.88
C GLU A 91 -16.98 -2.94 1.70
N LEU A 92 -15.98 -3.59 1.09
CA LEU A 92 -14.72 -2.95 0.70
C LEU A 92 -14.98 -1.79 -0.27
N LEU A 93 -15.79 -2.00 -1.31
CA LEU A 93 -16.08 -0.95 -2.31
C LEU A 93 -16.93 0.18 -1.72
N GLN A 94 -17.86 -0.13 -0.83
CA GLN A 94 -18.59 0.88 -0.04
C GLN A 94 -17.65 1.69 0.84
N PHE A 95 -16.67 1.03 1.47
CA PHE A 95 -15.67 1.71 2.27
C PHE A 95 -14.77 2.62 1.43
N VAL A 96 -14.34 2.18 0.24
CA VAL A 96 -13.63 3.03 -0.73
C VAL A 96 -14.43 4.28 -1.08
N ALA A 97 -15.73 4.13 -1.39
CA ALA A 97 -16.60 5.25 -1.70
C ALA A 97 -16.73 6.22 -0.52
N ARG A 98 -16.94 5.70 0.70
CA ARG A 98 -16.99 6.51 1.94
C ARG A 98 -15.69 7.28 2.18
N LEU A 99 -14.53 6.66 2.00
CA LEU A 99 -13.25 7.35 2.17
C LEU A 99 -13.05 8.46 1.12
N ARG A 100 -13.56 8.27 -0.10
CA ARG A 100 -13.53 9.30 -1.15
C ARG A 100 -14.33 10.53 -0.73
N GLU A 101 -15.53 10.34 -0.17
CA GLU A 101 -16.34 11.43 0.37
C GLU A 101 -15.64 12.14 1.53
N LEU A 102 -15.19 11.38 2.54
CA LEU A 102 -14.55 11.91 3.75
C LEU A 102 -13.23 12.64 3.45
N SER A 103 -12.52 12.28 2.38
CA SER A 103 -11.26 12.93 1.99
C SER A 103 -11.45 14.20 1.16
N GLY A 104 -12.70 14.60 0.89
CA GLY A 104 -13.02 15.74 0.03
C GLY A 104 -12.84 15.42 -1.46
N GLY A 105 -13.05 14.16 -1.86
CA GLY A 105 -12.99 13.73 -3.25
C GLY A 105 -11.60 13.31 -3.74
N LYS A 106 -10.62 13.09 -2.84
CA LYS A 106 -9.29 12.60 -3.24
C LYS A 106 -9.40 11.18 -3.79
N PRO A 107 -8.56 10.80 -4.78
CA PRO A 107 -8.54 9.43 -5.29
C PRO A 107 -8.31 8.40 -4.18
N VAL A 108 -9.16 7.37 -4.15
CA VAL A 108 -9.09 6.27 -3.20
C VAL A 108 -9.02 4.95 -3.95
N GLY A 109 -8.03 4.15 -3.59
CA GLY A 109 -7.82 2.83 -4.14
C GLY A 109 -7.37 1.86 -3.08
N PHE A 110 -7.02 0.66 -3.52
CA PHE A 110 -6.47 -0.35 -2.62
C PHE A 110 -5.27 -1.05 -3.21
N LYS A 111 -4.44 -1.58 -2.31
CA LYS A 111 -3.28 -2.39 -2.61
C LYS A 111 -3.52 -3.83 -2.21
N LEU A 112 -3.21 -4.75 -3.11
CA LEU A 112 -3.31 -6.19 -2.87
C LEU A 112 -2.14 -6.96 -3.47
N ALA A 113 -1.71 -7.98 -2.74
CA ALA A 113 -0.97 -9.10 -3.26
C ALA A 113 -1.95 -10.24 -3.55
N ILE A 114 -1.93 -10.75 -4.78
CA ILE A 114 -2.78 -11.86 -5.19
C ILE A 114 -2.30 -13.14 -4.51
N GLY A 115 -3.17 -13.73 -3.71
CA GLY A 115 -3.06 -15.10 -3.21
C GLY A 115 -3.90 -16.01 -4.10
N HIS A 116 -5.16 -16.22 -3.70
CA HIS A 116 -6.08 -17.04 -4.49
C HIS A 116 -6.82 -16.20 -5.55
N PRO A 117 -6.83 -16.61 -6.84
CA PRO A 117 -7.48 -15.83 -7.90
C PRO A 117 -8.97 -15.54 -7.66
N TRP A 118 -9.68 -16.42 -6.95
CA TRP A 118 -11.10 -16.20 -6.64
C TRP A 118 -11.35 -15.04 -5.69
N GLU A 119 -10.39 -14.67 -4.85
CA GLU A 119 -10.51 -13.49 -3.97
C GLU A 119 -10.55 -12.22 -4.82
N TRP A 120 -9.69 -12.14 -5.85
CA TRP A 120 -9.73 -11.08 -6.85
C TRP A 120 -11.02 -11.10 -7.65
N PHE A 121 -11.45 -12.26 -8.13
CA PHE A 121 -12.72 -12.36 -8.87
C PHE A 121 -13.94 -11.99 -8.02
N GLY A 122 -13.89 -12.19 -6.71
CA GLY A 122 -14.92 -11.71 -5.78
C GLY A 122 -15.04 -10.19 -5.79
N ILE A 123 -13.91 -9.46 -5.81
CA ILE A 123 -13.89 -8.01 -5.94
C ILE A 123 -14.37 -7.57 -7.33
N ALA A 124 -13.89 -8.25 -8.38
CA ALA A 124 -14.30 -7.99 -9.75
C ALA A 124 -15.81 -8.13 -9.96
N LYS A 125 -16.40 -9.19 -9.37
CA LYS A 125 -17.85 -9.41 -9.35
C LYS A 125 -18.58 -8.32 -8.57
N ALA A 126 -18.10 -7.94 -7.39
CA ALA A 126 -18.71 -6.87 -6.60
C ALA A 126 -18.70 -5.51 -7.33
N MET A 127 -17.64 -5.20 -8.10
CA MET A 127 -17.59 -4.00 -8.94
C MET A 127 -18.70 -4.00 -10.01
N GLN A 128 -18.94 -5.14 -10.66
CA GLN A 128 -20.03 -5.31 -11.64
C GLN A 128 -21.41 -5.22 -10.98
N GLU A 129 -21.61 -5.88 -9.85
CA GLU A 129 -22.91 -5.92 -9.16
C GLU A 129 -23.32 -4.57 -8.58
N THR A 130 -22.37 -3.80 -8.04
CA THR A 130 -22.67 -2.55 -7.31
C THR A 130 -22.45 -1.29 -8.14
N GLY A 131 -21.63 -1.37 -9.20
CA GLY A 131 -21.16 -0.19 -9.94
C GLY A 131 -20.16 0.69 -9.18
N LEU A 132 -19.83 0.34 -7.92
CA LEU A 132 -18.86 1.05 -7.10
C LEU A 132 -17.44 0.65 -7.52
N LEU A 133 -16.61 1.63 -7.87
CA LEU A 133 -15.25 1.39 -8.33
C LEU A 133 -14.22 2.12 -7.45
N PRO A 134 -13.03 1.52 -7.24
CA PRO A 134 -11.86 2.26 -6.78
C PRO A 134 -11.33 3.16 -7.90
N ASP A 135 -10.66 4.25 -7.53
CA ASP A 135 -9.96 5.09 -8.51
C ASP A 135 -8.71 4.38 -9.04
N PHE A 136 -8.11 3.52 -8.21
CA PHE A 136 -6.95 2.74 -8.59
C PHE A 136 -6.79 1.44 -7.80
N ILE A 137 -5.98 0.53 -8.34
CA ILE A 137 -5.58 -0.73 -7.74
C ILE A 137 -4.06 -0.87 -7.83
N VAL A 138 -3.38 -1.10 -6.71
CA VAL A 138 -1.94 -1.41 -6.71
C VAL A 138 -1.72 -2.90 -6.53
N VAL A 139 -1.15 -3.55 -7.54
CA VAL A 139 -0.80 -4.96 -7.53
C VAL A 139 0.61 -5.13 -6.97
N ASP A 140 0.73 -5.83 -5.83
CA ASP A 140 2.00 -6.10 -5.15
C ASP A 140 2.39 -7.56 -5.37
N GLY A 141 3.47 -7.81 -6.10
CA GLY A 141 3.98 -9.16 -6.31
C GLY A 141 4.70 -9.72 -5.08
N ALA A 142 4.85 -11.05 -5.05
CA ALA A 142 5.57 -11.79 -4.01
C ALA A 142 6.98 -11.24 -3.74
N GLU A 143 7.60 -10.58 -4.71
CA GLU A 143 8.93 -9.96 -4.62
C GLU A 143 8.96 -8.69 -3.75
N GLY A 144 7.82 -8.30 -3.19
CA GLY A 144 7.67 -7.20 -2.25
C GLY A 144 8.65 -7.28 -1.07
N GLY A 145 9.10 -6.12 -0.60
CA GLY A 145 9.98 -6.03 0.57
C GLY A 145 9.21 -5.98 1.89
N THR A 146 9.84 -6.42 2.98
CA THR A 146 9.31 -6.27 4.35
C THR A 146 10.43 -6.00 5.34
N GLY A 147 10.14 -5.17 6.35
CA GLY A 147 11.10 -4.88 7.43
C GLY A 147 11.12 -5.92 8.54
N ALA A 148 10.11 -6.80 8.64
CA ALA A 148 9.92 -7.66 9.81
C ALA A 148 9.17 -8.99 9.59
N ALA A 149 8.86 -9.40 8.35
CA ALA A 149 8.17 -10.68 8.15
C ALA A 149 9.07 -11.88 8.51
N PRO A 150 8.48 -13.02 8.93
CA PRO A 150 9.18 -14.31 9.00
C PRO A 150 9.79 -14.68 7.64
N ALA A 151 10.95 -15.33 7.66
CA ALA A 151 11.69 -15.68 6.44
C ALA A 151 10.88 -16.62 5.54
N GLU A 152 10.11 -17.50 6.16
CA GLU A 152 9.26 -18.51 5.53
C GLU A 152 8.18 -17.89 4.62
N PHE A 153 7.70 -16.67 4.93
CA PHE A 153 6.71 -15.98 4.09
C PHE A 153 7.32 -15.20 2.93
N VAL A 154 8.59 -14.77 3.05
CA VAL A 154 9.25 -13.91 2.07
C VAL A 154 9.64 -14.68 0.81
N ASP A 155 9.97 -15.97 0.95
CA ASP A 155 10.53 -16.78 -0.14
C ASP A 155 9.53 -17.79 -0.75
N HIS A 156 8.33 -17.97 -0.16
CA HIS A 156 7.42 -19.06 -0.53
C HIS A 156 5.95 -18.69 -0.75
N VAL A 157 5.55 -17.42 -0.58
CA VAL A 157 4.12 -17.05 -0.62
C VAL A 157 3.86 -15.85 -1.54
N GLY A 158 2.80 -15.95 -2.34
CA GLY A 158 2.31 -14.90 -3.23
C GLY A 158 2.49 -15.23 -4.72
N VAL A 159 1.68 -14.61 -5.57
CA VAL A 159 1.83 -14.67 -7.03
C VAL A 159 2.92 -13.67 -7.46
N PRO A 160 3.83 -14.01 -8.39
CA PRO A 160 4.82 -13.06 -8.88
C PRO A 160 4.15 -11.86 -9.59
N MET A 161 4.83 -10.71 -9.55
CA MET A 161 4.20 -9.43 -9.91
C MET A 161 3.60 -9.40 -11.32
N HIS A 162 4.29 -9.98 -12.31
CA HIS A 162 3.84 -9.92 -13.70
C HIS A 162 2.56 -10.73 -13.94
N GLU A 163 2.46 -11.91 -13.35
CA GLU A 163 1.30 -12.80 -13.44
C GLU A 163 0.09 -12.17 -12.73
N ALA A 164 0.31 -11.60 -11.54
CA ALA A 164 -0.71 -10.89 -10.80
C ALA A 164 -1.21 -9.65 -11.58
N LEU A 165 -0.29 -8.88 -12.18
CA LEU A 165 -0.61 -7.71 -12.98
C LEU A 165 -1.44 -8.10 -14.21
N LEU A 166 -1.02 -9.13 -14.94
CA LEU A 166 -1.74 -9.60 -16.13
C LEU A 166 -3.14 -10.10 -15.76
N LEU A 167 -3.28 -10.81 -14.64
CA LEU A 167 -4.59 -11.25 -14.15
C LEU A 167 -5.52 -10.05 -13.90
N VAL A 168 -5.06 -9.05 -13.15
CA VAL A 168 -5.85 -7.86 -12.82
C VAL A 168 -6.17 -7.04 -14.08
N HIS A 169 -5.16 -6.76 -14.90
CA HIS A 169 -5.31 -6.01 -16.14
C HIS A 169 -6.34 -6.66 -17.08
N ASN A 170 -6.16 -7.95 -17.41
CA ASN A 170 -7.05 -8.66 -18.33
C ASN A 170 -8.46 -8.81 -17.76
N THR A 171 -8.61 -8.98 -16.44
CA THR A 171 -9.93 -8.99 -15.80
C THR A 171 -10.63 -7.65 -16.00
N LEU A 172 -9.94 -6.53 -15.77
CA LEU A 172 -10.53 -5.20 -15.94
C LEU A 172 -10.84 -4.88 -17.41
N VAL A 173 -10.03 -5.35 -18.36
CA VAL A 173 -10.32 -5.25 -19.80
C VAL A 173 -11.57 -6.06 -20.15
N GLY A 174 -11.65 -7.32 -19.71
CA GLY A 174 -12.81 -8.19 -19.97
C GLY A 174 -14.11 -7.71 -19.33
N LEU A 175 -14.02 -6.85 -18.30
CA LEU A 175 -15.15 -6.24 -17.62
C LEU A 175 -15.48 -4.82 -18.11
N ASP A 176 -14.75 -4.30 -19.11
CA ASP A 176 -14.87 -2.91 -19.60
C ASP A 176 -14.66 -1.85 -18.50
N LEU A 177 -13.78 -2.15 -17.54
CA LEU A 177 -13.45 -1.28 -16.40
C LEU A 177 -12.05 -0.68 -16.49
N ARG A 178 -11.22 -1.13 -17.44
CA ARG A 178 -9.80 -0.76 -17.53
C ARG A 178 -9.57 0.75 -17.69
N GLU A 179 -10.41 1.44 -18.44
CA GLU A 179 -10.30 2.91 -18.64
C GLU A 179 -10.73 3.71 -17.41
N ARG A 180 -11.50 3.10 -16.52
CA ARG A 180 -12.06 3.75 -15.33
C ARG A 180 -11.20 3.56 -14.07
N ILE A 181 -10.32 2.56 -14.07
CA ILE A 181 -9.50 2.18 -12.91
C ILE A 181 -8.04 2.17 -13.31
N ARG A 182 -7.21 2.95 -12.60
CA ARG A 182 -5.76 2.95 -12.83
C ARG A 182 -5.08 1.79 -12.10
N ILE A 183 -4.03 1.23 -12.68
CA ILE A 183 -3.30 0.09 -12.11
C ILE A 183 -1.86 0.51 -11.76
N GLY A 184 -1.50 0.45 -10.49
CA GLY A 184 -0.11 0.53 -10.06
C GLY A 184 0.49 -0.86 -9.91
N ALA A 185 1.80 -0.99 -10.14
CA ALA A 185 2.51 -2.25 -9.91
C ALA A 185 3.66 -2.06 -8.93
N ALA A 186 3.82 -2.99 -8.00
CA ALA A 186 4.90 -3.04 -7.03
C ALA A 186 5.46 -4.47 -6.98
N GLY A 187 6.79 -4.60 -6.95
CA GLY A 187 7.44 -5.91 -6.98
C GLY A 187 8.84 -5.80 -7.57
N LYS A 188 9.83 -5.53 -6.71
CA LYS A 188 11.26 -5.42 -7.06
C LYS A 188 11.57 -4.63 -8.35
N ILE A 189 10.84 -3.53 -8.59
CA ILE A 189 11.15 -2.58 -9.66
C ILE A 189 12.44 -1.84 -9.30
N THR A 190 13.52 -2.09 -10.06
CA THR A 190 14.87 -1.56 -9.76
C THR A 190 15.57 -0.92 -10.94
N SER A 191 15.09 -1.14 -12.16
CA SER A 191 15.66 -0.59 -13.38
C SER A 191 14.61 0.11 -14.24
N ALA A 192 15.06 0.97 -15.16
CA ALA A 192 14.19 1.56 -16.17
C ALA A 192 13.56 0.51 -17.10
N PHE A 193 14.27 -0.61 -17.32
CA PHE A 193 13.74 -1.74 -18.08
C PHE A 193 12.58 -2.42 -17.35
N ASP A 194 12.68 -2.60 -16.03
CA ASP A 194 11.58 -3.13 -15.22
C ASP A 194 10.34 -2.24 -15.38
N ILE A 195 10.51 -0.92 -15.22
CA ILE A 195 9.42 0.06 -15.38
C ILE A 195 8.78 -0.06 -16.77
N ALA A 196 9.59 -0.01 -17.83
CA ALA A 196 9.08 -0.07 -19.20
C ALA A 196 8.32 -1.36 -19.48
N ARG A 197 8.86 -2.50 -19.03
CA ARG A 197 8.22 -3.81 -19.17
C ARG A 197 6.89 -3.87 -18.40
N THR A 198 6.87 -3.41 -17.15
CA THR A 198 5.68 -3.45 -16.30
C THR A 198 4.58 -2.54 -16.84
N ILE A 199 4.92 -1.36 -17.37
CA ILE A 199 3.96 -0.49 -18.05
C ILE A 199 3.41 -1.16 -19.32
N ALA A 200 4.28 -1.80 -20.12
CA ALA A 200 3.84 -2.53 -21.31
C ALA A 200 2.90 -3.71 -21.00
N LEU A 201 2.99 -4.29 -19.80
CA LEU A 201 2.08 -5.33 -19.31
C LEU A 201 0.75 -4.80 -18.77
N GLY A 202 0.56 -3.47 -18.73
CA GLY A 202 -0.72 -2.85 -18.43
C GLY A 202 -0.78 -2.00 -17.16
N ALA A 203 0.34 -1.78 -16.47
CA ALA A 203 0.40 -0.83 -15.35
C ALA A 203 0.44 0.63 -15.84
N ASP A 204 -0.28 1.52 -15.16
CA ASP A 204 -0.23 2.97 -15.36
C ASP A 204 0.99 3.61 -14.66
N TRP A 205 1.48 3.00 -13.58
CA TRP A 205 2.74 3.40 -12.92
C TRP A 205 3.38 2.25 -12.13
N CYS A 206 4.62 2.48 -11.67
CA CYS A 206 5.38 1.52 -10.88
C CYS A 206 5.82 2.12 -9.54
N ASN A 207 5.63 1.36 -8.45
CA ASN A 207 6.12 1.70 -7.12
C ASN A 207 7.48 1.02 -6.88
N ALA A 208 8.51 1.82 -6.59
CA ALA A 208 9.84 1.33 -6.25
C ALA A 208 10.21 1.71 -4.81
N GLY A 209 10.46 0.70 -3.98
CA GLY A 209 10.93 0.88 -2.61
C GLY A 209 12.36 0.39 -2.40
N ARG A 210 12.63 -0.89 -2.73
CA ARG A 210 13.96 -1.50 -2.50
C ARG A 210 15.08 -0.78 -3.24
N GLY A 211 14.85 -0.37 -4.49
CA GLY A 211 15.82 0.38 -5.29
C GLY A 211 16.25 1.73 -4.67
N PHE A 212 15.40 2.32 -3.83
CA PHE A 212 15.72 3.57 -3.12
C PHE A 212 16.38 3.35 -1.75
N ILE A 213 16.09 2.23 -1.09
CA ILE A 213 16.59 1.94 0.28
C ILE A 213 17.96 1.24 0.26
N ALA A 214 18.27 0.48 -0.80
CA ALA A 214 19.55 -0.21 -0.94
C ALA A 214 20.37 0.43 -2.07
N PRO A 215 21.23 1.43 -1.78
CA PRO A 215 22.34 1.73 -2.69
C PRO A 215 23.20 0.46 -2.85
N PRO A 216 23.93 0.30 -3.96
CA PRO A 216 24.55 -0.97 -4.40
C PRO A 216 25.63 -1.58 -3.47
N VAL A 217 25.80 -1.11 -2.23
CA VAL A 217 26.99 -1.37 -1.41
C VAL A 217 26.76 -2.21 -0.15
N LEU A 218 25.53 -2.51 0.32
CA LEU A 218 25.37 -3.31 1.57
C LEU A 218 24.21 -4.32 1.56
N PRO A 219 24.43 -5.58 2.00
CA PRO A 219 23.39 -6.60 2.09
C PRO A 219 22.42 -6.34 3.27
N PRO A 220 21.11 -6.63 3.12
CA PRO A 220 20.10 -6.29 4.11
C PRO A 220 19.96 -7.41 5.16
N ARG A 221 20.80 -7.44 6.20
CA ARG A 221 20.67 -8.45 7.28
C ARG A 221 20.28 -7.94 8.66
N THR A 222 20.18 -6.63 8.90
CA THR A 222 19.98 -6.10 10.27
C THR A 222 18.68 -5.34 10.55
N ARG A 223 17.70 -5.32 9.63
CA ARG A 223 16.47 -4.49 9.80
C ARG A 223 15.57 -4.90 10.97
N ARG A 224 15.70 -6.12 11.50
CA ARG A 224 14.90 -6.65 12.63
C ARG A 224 15.46 -6.21 13.99
N ALA A 225 16.78 -6.08 14.13
CA ALA A 225 17.43 -5.74 15.39
C ALA A 225 17.37 -4.23 15.64
N GLY A 226 17.08 -3.83 16.87
CA GLY A 226 16.96 -2.43 17.31
C GLY A 226 18.29 -1.65 17.36
N SER A 227 19.20 -1.83 16.40
CA SER A 227 20.42 -1.02 16.34
C SER A 227 20.11 0.33 15.70
N ILE A 228 19.97 1.33 16.57
CA ILE A 228 19.94 2.75 16.29
C ILE A 228 21.22 3.11 15.53
N TRP A 229 21.10 3.60 14.30
CA TRP A 229 22.21 4.30 13.65
C TRP A 229 22.31 5.70 14.27
N THR A 230 23.03 5.81 15.38
CA THR A 230 23.55 7.09 15.86
C THR A 230 24.72 7.47 14.96
N HIS A 231 24.44 8.21 13.88
CA HIS A 231 25.38 9.21 13.37
C HIS A 231 24.60 10.29 12.62
N GLN A 232 24.69 11.51 13.15
CA GLN A 232 24.23 12.75 12.53
C GLN A 232 24.61 12.81 11.05
N THR A 233 23.63 12.98 10.17
CA THR A 233 23.65 13.99 9.11
C THR A 233 22.22 14.19 8.59
N ARG A 234 21.85 15.45 8.38
CA ARG A 234 20.50 15.97 8.12
C ARG A 234 19.79 15.29 6.93
N PRO A 235 18.46 15.07 6.96
CA PRO A 235 17.75 14.56 5.80
C PRO A 235 17.53 15.68 4.78
N ARG A 236 18.16 15.58 3.60
CA ARG A 236 17.70 16.30 2.41
C ARG A 236 16.59 15.48 1.76
N ALA A 237 15.39 16.06 1.72
CA ALA A 237 14.27 15.58 0.93
C ALA A 237 14.63 15.53 -0.57
N CYS A 238 14.29 14.44 -1.25
CA CYS A 238 14.27 14.38 -2.71
C CYS A 238 13.18 13.39 -3.16
N THR A 239 11.96 13.90 -3.34
CA THR A 239 10.93 13.29 -4.18
C THR A 239 11.26 13.60 -5.64
N ALA A 240 11.53 12.57 -6.45
CA ALA A 240 11.63 12.68 -7.89
C ALA A 240 10.37 12.09 -8.53
N THR A 241 9.38 12.95 -8.76
CA THR A 241 8.23 12.63 -9.63
C THR A 241 8.66 12.89 -11.07
N MET A 242 8.92 11.82 -11.85
CA MET A 242 9.09 11.98 -13.30
C MET A 242 7.75 12.32 -13.93
N ARG A 243 7.54 13.61 -14.25
CA ARG A 243 6.47 14.03 -15.17
C ARG A 243 6.84 13.57 -16.57
N ALA A 244 6.17 12.52 -17.08
CA ALA A 244 6.13 12.27 -18.51
C ALA A 244 5.22 13.33 -19.15
N HIS A 245 5.81 14.30 -19.86
CA HIS A 245 5.10 15.15 -20.80
C HIS A 245 4.74 14.30 -22.02
N CYS A 246 3.47 13.99 -22.20
CA CYS A 246 2.90 13.60 -23.48
C CYS A 246 1.92 14.68 -23.91
N ARG A 247 2.32 15.52 -24.88
CA ARG A 247 1.47 16.18 -25.89
C ARG A 247 2.39 16.67 -27.03
N PRO A 248 1.89 16.67 -28.27
CA PRO A 248 1.19 17.86 -28.77
C PRO A 248 -0.33 17.80 -28.56
#